data_AF-A0A820P0Y1-F1
#
_entry.id   AF-A0A820P0Y1-F1
#
_cell.length_a   1.000
_cell.length_b   1.000
_cell.length_c   1.000
_cell.angle_alpha   90.00
_cell.angle_beta   90.00
_cell.angle_gamma   90.00
#
_symmetry.space_group_name_H-M   'P 1'
#
loop_
_entity.id
_entity.type
_entity.pdbx_description
1 polymer ?
#
loop_
_entity_poly.entity_id
_entity_poly.type
_entity_poly.pdbx_seq_one_letter_code
_entity_poly.pdbx_strand_id
1 'polypeptide(L)'
;KNLLIITVVGVGSFYSYRAYRSYKWSKEVSESDSITGTKPRIVVLGTGWGAVPLLKHIDTQKYEVVCVSPRNYFLMTPLLPSVSVGTVETRTVIESIRSLVGPKIKYVEAHCVDVDTKTKVITCNSDGTNTVSRGDDVKTLLEPSKRAGGASSRIIK
;
A
#
# COMPACT_ATOMS: atom_id res chain seq x y z
N LYS A 1 -16.83 0.22 47.38
CA LYS A 1 -17.87 0.85 46.52
C LYS A 1 -17.26 1.75 45.44
N ASN A 2 -16.35 2.67 45.79
CA ASN A 2 -15.75 3.63 44.83
C ASN A 2 -14.90 2.97 43.72
N LEU A 3 -14.18 1.88 44.02
CA LEU A 3 -13.35 1.17 43.03
C LEU A 3 -14.19 0.53 41.89
N LEU A 4 -15.39 0.04 42.21
CA LEU A 4 -16.29 -0.58 41.23
C LEU A 4 -16.89 0.44 40.26
N ILE A 5 -17.08 1.68 40.72
CA ILE A 5 -17.59 2.77 39.88
C ILE A 5 -16.50 3.21 38.88
N ILE A 6 -15.25 3.31 39.32
CA ILE A 6 -14.11 3.71 38.47
C ILE A 6 -13.88 2.69 37.34
N THR A 7 -13.98 1.38 37.63
CA THR A 7 -13.79 0.35 36.61
C THR A 7 -14.94 0.35 35.58
N VAL A 8 -16.19 0.49 36.02
CA VAL A 8 -17.35 0.51 35.11
C VAL A 8 -17.31 1.73 34.19
N VAL A 9 -16.99 2.92 34.72
CA VAL A 9 -16.86 4.14 33.92
C VAL A 9 -15.66 4.05 32.98
N GLY A 10 -14.51 3.58 33.47
CA GLY A 10 -13.30 3.43 32.66
C GLY A 10 -13.49 2.48 31.48
N VAL A 11 -14.16 1.35 31.71
CA VAL A 11 -14.46 0.37 30.66
C VAL A 11 -15.45 0.95 29.65
N GLY A 12 -16.55 1.57 30.10
CA GLY A 12 -17.51 2.23 29.23
C GLY A 12 -16.87 3.31 28.36
N SER A 13 -16.09 4.21 28.96
CA SER A 13 -15.36 5.26 28.23
C SER A 13 -14.35 4.69 27.24
N PHE A 14 -13.65 3.59 27.57
CA PHE A 14 -12.69 2.96 26.66
C PHE A 14 -13.37 2.38 25.41
N TYR A 15 -14.48 1.65 25.58
CA TYR A 15 -15.25 1.11 24.46
C TYR A 15 -15.84 2.22 23.59
N SER A 16 -16.43 3.26 24.19
CA SER A 16 -16.96 4.41 23.44
C SER A 16 -15.86 5.16 22.69
N TYR A 17 -14.67 5.37 23.29
CA TYR A 17 -13.55 6.04 22.63
C TYR A 17 -13.02 5.22 21.44
N ARG A 18 -12.91 3.90 21.56
CA ARG A 18 -12.50 3.03 20.43
C ARG A 18 -13.52 3.04 19.31
N ALA A 19 -14.82 2.99 19.64
CA ALA A 19 -15.89 3.07 18.65
C ALA A 19 -15.89 4.43 17.92
N TYR A 20 -15.77 5.53 18.68
CA TYR A 20 -15.69 6.88 18.12
C TYR A 20 -14.48 7.05 17.20
N ARG A 21 -13.29 6.58 17.62
CA ARG A 21 -12.08 6.65 16.79
C ARG A 21 -12.25 5.85 15.48
N SER A 22 -12.87 4.67 15.55
CA SER A 22 -13.12 3.85 14.36
C SER A 22 -14.10 4.53 13.40
N TYR A 23 -15.17 5.15 13.93
CA TYR A 23 -16.15 5.86 13.11
C TYR A 23 -15.54 7.10 12.43
N LYS A 24 -14.78 7.90 13.19
CA LYS A 24 -14.11 9.09 12.67
C LYS A 24 -13.16 8.75 11.51
N TRP A 25 -12.36 7.68 11.66
CA TRP A 25 -11.45 7.21 10.61
C TRP A 25 -12.22 6.84 9.33
N SER A 26 -13.28 6.05 9.44
CA SER A 26 -14.04 5.60 8.26
C SER A 26 -14.69 6.78 7.51
N LYS A 27 -15.23 7.77 8.23
CA LYS A 27 -15.82 8.96 7.61
C LYS A 27 -14.79 9.78 6.85
N GLU A 28 -13.60 9.97 7.41
CA GLU A 28 -12.52 10.73 6.80
C GLU A 28 -11.98 10.08 5.51
N VAL A 29 -11.97 8.73 5.46
CA VAL A 29 -11.65 7.97 4.24
C VAL A 29 -12.75 8.15 3.17
N SER A 30 -14.02 8.00 3.53
CA SER A 30 -15.14 8.14 2.57
C SER A 30 -15.30 9.56 2.02
N GLU A 31 -15.02 10.59 2.82
CA GLU A 31 -15.07 11.99 2.38
C GLU A 31 -13.97 12.29 1.35
N SER A 32 -12.80 11.63 1.46
CA SER A 32 -11.74 11.79 0.45
C SER A 32 -12.07 11.13 -0.91
N ASP A 33 -12.94 10.11 -0.91
CA ASP A 33 -13.34 9.40 -2.13
C ASP A 33 -14.42 10.15 -2.94
N SER A 34 -15.26 10.94 -2.27
CA SER A 34 -16.39 11.63 -2.91
C SER A 34 -15.95 12.82 -3.78
N ILE A 35 -14.76 13.38 -3.56
CA ILE A 35 -14.26 14.57 -4.26
C ILE A 35 -13.79 14.25 -5.68
N THR A 36 -13.38 13.00 -5.97
CA THR A 36 -12.82 12.62 -7.28
C THR A 36 -13.53 11.46 -7.97
N GLY A 37 -14.47 10.77 -7.31
CA GLY A 37 -15.17 9.61 -7.89
C GLY A 37 -14.24 8.41 -8.20
N THR A 38 -12.99 8.48 -7.74
CA THR A 38 -11.97 7.47 -7.91
C THR A 38 -11.85 6.63 -6.65
N LYS A 39 -11.52 5.35 -6.81
CA LYS A 39 -11.30 4.44 -5.68
C LYS A 39 -10.20 4.98 -4.75
N PRO A 40 -10.33 4.82 -3.43
CA PRO A 40 -9.26 5.11 -2.49
C PRO A 40 -8.00 4.32 -2.84
N ARG A 41 -6.85 4.98 -2.84
CA ARG A 41 -5.56 4.34 -3.16
C ARG A 41 -4.86 3.87 -1.89
N ILE A 42 -4.39 2.62 -1.92
CA ILE A 42 -3.58 2.01 -0.88
C ILE A 42 -2.20 1.72 -1.46
N VAL A 43 -1.16 2.25 -0.82
CA VAL A 43 0.22 1.96 -1.17
C VAL A 43 0.83 1.02 -0.13
N VAL A 44 1.34 -0.12 -0.59
CA VAL A 44 1.97 -1.15 0.23
C VAL A 44 3.47 -1.09 0.00
N LEU A 45 4.21 -0.77 1.06
CA LEU A 45 5.66 -0.72 1.02
C LEU A 45 6.23 -2.09 1.43
N GLY A 46 6.97 -2.72 0.52
CA GLY A 46 7.59 -4.01 0.70
C GLY A 46 6.78 -5.18 0.15
N THR A 47 7.47 -6.31 0.01
CA THR A 47 6.98 -7.55 -0.61
C THR A 47 7.21 -8.78 0.28
N GLY A 48 7.18 -8.59 1.61
CA GLY A 48 7.44 -9.64 2.61
C GLY A 48 6.17 -10.22 3.25
N TRP A 49 6.35 -10.88 4.39
CA TRP A 49 5.30 -11.57 5.16
C TRP A 49 4.12 -10.69 5.58
N GLY A 50 4.31 -9.40 5.80
CA GLY A 50 3.21 -8.47 6.09
C GLY A 50 2.46 -8.04 4.83
N ALA A 51 3.15 -7.89 3.71
CA ALA A 51 2.59 -7.37 2.48
C ALA A 51 1.83 -8.45 1.69
N VAL A 52 2.41 -9.65 1.54
CA VAL A 52 1.84 -10.71 0.69
C VAL A 52 0.43 -11.14 1.13
N PRO A 53 0.14 -11.41 2.42
CA PRO A 53 -1.21 -11.75 2.85
C PRO A 53 -2.20 -10.62 2.62
N LEU A 54 -1.79 -9.37 2.84
CA LEU A 54 -2.61 -8.19 2.57
C LEU A 54 -2.94 -8.10 1.08
N LEU A 55 -1.94 -8.21 0.21
CA LEU A 55 -2.11 -8.16 -1.24
C LEU A 55 -2.98 -9.31 -1.78
N LYS A 56 -2.97 -10.48 -1.13
CA LYS A 56 -3.84 -11.62 -1.50
C LYS A 56 -5.31 -11.43 -1.11
N HIS A 57 -5.58 -10.82 0.05
CA HIS A 57 -6.94 -10.73 0.60
C HIS A 57 -7.59 -9.35 0.43
N ILE A 58 -6.86 -8.37 -0.09
CA ILE A 58 -7.39 -7.02 -0.31
C ILE A 58 -8.40 -6.99 -1.46
N ASP A 59 -9.51 -6.30 -1.24
CA ASP A 59 -10.54 -6.11 -2.23
C ASP A 59 -10.15 -5.02 -3.25
N THR A 60 -9.60 -5.46 -4.37
CA THR A 60 -9.21 -4.61 -5.51
C THR A 60 -10.40 -3.97 -6.25
N GLN A 61 -11.65 -4.35 -5.92
CA GLN A 61 -12.82 -3.64 -6.42
C GLN A 61 -13.05 -2.34 -5.66
N LYS A 62 -12.74 -2.30 -4.36
CA LYS A 62 -12.92 -1.12 -3.51
C LYS A 62 -11.72 -0.19 -3.52
N TYR A 63 -10.51 -0.73 -3.60
CA TYR A 63 -9.28 0.04 -3.50
C TYR A 63 -8.42 -0.11 -4.75
N GLU A 64 -7.74 0.98 -5.15
CA GLU A 64 -6.61 0.89 -6.06
C GLU A 64 -5.36 0.57 -5.25
N VAL A 65 -4.70 -0.57 -5.53
CA VAL A 65 -3.57 -1.04 -4.73
C VAL A 65 -2.28 -0.95 -5.54
N VAL A 66 -1.28 -0.29 -4.97
CA VAL A 66 0.07 -0.17 -5.51
C VAL A 66 1.07 -0.76 -4.53
N CYS A 67 1.86 -1.72 -4.96
CA CYS A 67 2.94 -2.31 -4.18
C CYS A 67 4.28 -1.73 -4.65
N VAL A 68 5.07 -1.20 -3.72
CA VAL A 68 6.40 -0.64 -3.99
C VAL A 68 7.43 -1.44 -3.20
N SER A 69 8.41 -2.02 -3.88
CA SER A 69 9.50 -2.73 -3.21
C SER A 69 10.72 -2.81 -4.11
N PRO A 70 11.95 -2.70 -3.58
CA PRO A 70 13.17 -2.85 -4.37
C PRO A 70 13.41 -4.29 -4.86
N ARG A 71 12.60 -5.26 -4.42
CA ARG A 71 12.72 -6.67 -4.82
C ARG A 71 11.39 -7.19 -5.34
N ASN A 72 11.44 -7.80 -6.53
CA ASN A 72 10.29 -8.32 -7.28
C ASN A 72 9.87 -9.76 -6.90
N TYR A 73 10.45 -10.31 -5.84
CA TYR A 73 10.14 -11.63 -5.30
C TYR A 73 9.82 -11.57 -3.79
N PHE A 74 8.95 -12.46 -3.36
CA PHE A 74 8.74 -12.84 -1.97
C PHE A 74 9.77 -13.91 -1.58
N LEU A 75 10.24 -13.87 -0.33
CA LEU A 75 11.19 -14.84 0.22
C LEU A 75 10.58 -15.54 1.44
N MET A 76 10.53 -16.87 1.38
CA MET A 76 10.14 -17.74 2.50
C MET A 76 11.28 -17.83 3.52
N THR A 77 11.43 -16.78 4.33
CA THR A 77 12.53 -16.66 5.30
C THR A 77 12.71 -17.85 6.26
N PRO A 78 11.66 -18.61 6.69
CA PRO A 78 11.86 -19.80 7.51
C PRO A 78 12.65 -20.94 6.85
N LEU A 79 12.68 -20.99 5.51
CA LEU A 79 13.42 -22.04 4.76
C LEU A 79 14.84 -21.59 4.36
N LEU A 80 15.25 -20.38 4.71
CA LEU A 80 16.57 -19.86 4.38
C LEU A 80 17.73 -20.65 5.03
N PRO A 81 17.62 -21.16 6.28
CA PRO A 81 18.64 -22.04 6.83
C PRO A 81 18.83 -23.31 5.99
N SER A 82 17.74 -23.91 5.48
CA SER A 82 17.80 -25.09 4.61
C SER A 82 18.50 -24.80 3.27
N VAL A 83 18.43 -23.56 2.78
CA VAL A 83 19.19 -23.11 1.60
C VAL A 83 20.69 -23.06 1.92
N SER A 84 21.08 -22.56 3.10
CA SER A 84 22.50 -22.46 3.48
C SER A 84 23.19 -23.81 3.63
N VAL A 85 22.46 -24.86 4.03
CA VAL A 85 22.98 -26.24 4.11
C VAL A 85 22.77 -27.03 2.82
N GLY A 86 22.25 -26.41 1.76
CA GLY A 86 22.04 -27.04 0.45
C GLY A 86 20.93 -28.10 0.41
N THR A 87 20.07 -28.17 1.43
CA THR A 87 18.95 -29.13 1.48
C THR A 87 17.81 -28.72 0.54
N VAL A 88 17.60 -27.41 0.38
CA VAL A 88 16.61 -26.87 -0.56
C VAL A 88 17.26 -25.84 -1.46
N GLU A 89 16.78 -25.76 -2.69
CA GLU A 89 17.28 -24.79 -3.64
C GLU A 89 16.70 -23.40 -3.39
N THR A 90 17.50 -22.35 -3.58
CA THR A 90 17.07 -20.95 -3.43
C THR A 90 15.83 -20.63 -4.29
N ARG A 91 15.72 -21.25 -5.47
CA ARG A 91 14.61 -21.07 -6.40
C ARG A 91 13.26 -21.52 -5.82
N THR A 92 13.28 -22.50 -4.92
CA THR A 92 12.08 -23.07 -4.30
C THR A 92 11.56 -22.23 -3.13
N VAL A 93 12.42 -21.39 -2.54
CA VAL A 93 12.04 -20.53 -1.40
C VAL A 93 11.66 -19.10 -1.83
N ILE A 94 11.75 -18.79 -3.12
CA ILE A 94 11.36 -17.50 -3.70
C ILE A 94 10.07 -17.64 -4.52
N GLU A 95 9.27 -16.59 -4.54
CA GLU A 95 8.06 -16.54 -5.36
C GLU A 95 7.90 -15.17 -6.02
N SER A 96 7.58 -15.14 -7.32
CA SER A 96 7.41 -13.87 -8.06
C SER A 96 6.20 -13.10 -7.56
N ILE A 97 6.39 -11.81 -7.24
CA ILE A 97 5.30 -10.96 -6.73
C ILE A 97 4.19 -10.80 -7.77
N ARG A 98 4.55 -10.64 -9.05
CA ARG A 98 3.58 -10.53 -10.14
C ARG A 98 2.70 -11.79 -10.26
N SER A 99 3.28 -12.96 -9.99
CA SER A 99 2.53 -14.23 -9.96
C SER A 99 1.59 -14.31 -8.76
N LEU A 100 2.05 -13.82 -7.60
CA LEU A 100 1.31 -13.85 -6.33
C LEU A 100 0.08 -12.93 -6.31
N VAL A 101 0.20 -11.72 -6.85
CA VAL A 101 -0.80 -10.66 -6.71
C VAL A 101 -1.68 -10.48 -7.94
N GLY A 102 -1.26 -11.02 -9.09
CA GLY A 102 -2.00 -10.95 -10.34
C GLY A 102 -2.02 -9.55 -10.98
N PRO A 103 -2.72 -9.39 -12.11
CA PRO A 103 -2.66 -8.17 -12.94
C PRO A 103 -3.40 -6.97 -12.35
N LYS A 104 -4.21 -7.16 -11.29
CA LYS A 104 -5.05 -6.11 -10.71
C LYS A 104 -4.27 -5.17 -9.77
N ILE A 105 -3.09 -5.60 -9.32
CA ILE A 105 -2.25 -4.86 -8.38
C ILE A 105 -1.04 -4.33 -9.14
N LYS A 106 -0.80 -3.02 -9.05
CA LYS A 106 0.36 -2.39 -9.70
C LYS A 106 1.59 -2.64 -8.84
N TYR A 107 2.65 -3.19 -9.42
CA TYR A 107 3.93 -3.38 -8.75
C TYR A 107 4.97 -2.40 -9.31
N VAL A 108 5.68 -1.71 -8.42
CA VAL A 108 6.75 -0.75 -8.74
C VAL A 108 8.03 -1.19 -8.05
N GLU A 109 9.08 -1.37 -8.84
CA GLU A 109 10.40 -1.72 -8.36
C GLU A 109 11.17 -0.46 -7.95
N ALA A 110 11.06 -0.09 -6.68
CA ALA A 110 11.72 1.08 -6.12
C ALA A 110 11.95 0.93 -4.60
N HIS A 111 13.00 1.58 -4.11
CA HIS A 111 13.32 1.73 -2.70
C HIS A 111 12.61 2.96 -2.12
N CYS A 112 11.74 2.79 -1.13
CA CYS A 112 11.14 3.92 -0.44
C CYS A 112 12.16 4.61 0.47
N VAL A 113 12.37 5.91 0.29
CA VAL A 113 13.35 6.71 1.03
C VAL A 113 12.68 7.52 2.13
N ASP A 114 11.51 8.10 1.85
CA ASP A 114 10.81 8.98 2.78
C ASP A 114 9.28 8.88 2.63
N VAL A 115 8.57 9.15 3.72
CA VAL A 115 7.10 9.09 3.79
C VAL A 115 6.58 10.32 4.53
N ASP A 116 5.95 11.23 3.80
CA ASP A 116 5.26 12.38 4.39
C ASP A 116 3.79 12.05 4.63
N THR A 117 3.44 11.88 5.91
CA THR A 117 2.07 11.57 6.34
C THR A 117 1.12 12.75 6.28
N LYS A 118 1.63 13.99 6.28
CA LYS A 118 0.81 15.20 6.23
C LYS A 118 0.35 15.47 4.80
N THR A 119 1.29 15.39 3.86
CA THR A 119 1.00 15.56 2.43
C THR A 119 0.57 14.27 1.75
N LYS A 120 0.66 13.12 2.45
CA LYS A 120 0.35 11.76 1.92
C LYS A 120 1.23 11.37 0.73
N VAL A 121 2.45 11.88 0.65
CA VAL A 121 3.40 11.62 -0.43
C VAL A 121 4.47 10.62 0.03
N ILE A 122 4.85 9.70 -0.85
CA ILE A 122 6.01 8.82 -0.66
C ILE A 122 7.10 9.17 -1.67
N THR A 123 8.35 9.18 -1.22
CA THR A 123 9.53 9.42 -2.05
C THR A 123 10.25 8.10 -2.24
N CYS A 124 10.48 7.70 -3.49
CA CYS A 124 11.13 6.43 -3.81
C CYS A 124 12.28 6.63 -4.81
N ASN A 125 13.32 5.81 -4.70
CA ASN A 125 14.47 5.75 -5.60
C ASN A 125 14.44 4.44 -6.39
N SER A 126 14.85 4.44 -7.67
CA SER A 126 14.92 3.23 -8.50
C SER A 126 16.35 3.01 -9.00
N ASP A 127 16.89 1.80 -8.81
CA ASP A 127 18.32 1.50 -8.99
C ASP A 127 18.79 1.36 -10.46
N GLY A 128 17.89 1.49 -11.45
CA GLY A 128 18.21 1.23 -12.88
C GLY A 128 18.30 2.45 -13.79
N THR A 129 17.80 3.60 -13.36
CA THR A 129 17.79 4.88 -14.06
C THR A 129 17.19 5.88 -13.08
N ASN A 130 17.55 7.16 -13.14
CA ASN A 130 16.74 8.22 -12.53
C ASN A 130 15.38 8.31 -13.24
N THR A 131 14.59 7.24 -13.23
CA THR A 131 13.16 7.35 -13.31
C THR A 131 12.76 7.89 -11.95
N VAL A 132 12.73 9.21 -11.86
CA VAL A 132 11.48 9.83 -11.44
C VAL A 132 10.44 9.11 -12.29
N SER A 133 9.79 8.07 -11.74
CA SER A 133 8.50 7.65 -12.27
C SER A 133 7.76 8.95 -12.41
N ARG A 134 7.57 9.33 -13.67
CA ARG A 134 7.28 10.69 -14.12
C ARG A 134 6.35 11.31 -13.09
N GLY A 135 6.69 12.49 -12.59
CA GLY A 135 5.89 13.18 -11.57
C GLY A 135 4.40 13.29 -11.92
N ASP A 136 4.01 12.99 -13.15
CA ASP A 136 2.62 12.80 -13.57
C ASP A 136 1.92 11.57 -12.96
N ASP A 137 2.61 10.63 -12.30
CA ASP A 137 2.01 9.38 -11.79
C ASP A 137 2.01 9.25 -10.26
N VAL A 138 2.79 10.06 -9.51
CA VAL A 138 2.79 10.05 -8.03
C VAL A 138 2.40 11.41 -7.44
N LYS A 139 2.63 12.51 -8.16
CA LYS A 139 2.14 13.86 -7.77
C LYS A 139 0.68 14.08 -8.19
N THR A 140 0.23 13.51 -9.31
CA THR A 140 -1.16 13.63 -9.83
C THR A 140 -2.18 12.77 -9.08
N LEU A 141 -1.75 12.09 -8.02
CA LEU A 141 -2.59 11.20 -7.24
C LEU A 141 -3.15 11.85 -5.97
N LEU A 142 -2.82 13.12 -5.73
CA LEU A 142 -3.33 13.95 -4.64
C LEU A 142 -3.74 15.37 -5.08
N GLU A 143 -3.80 15.64 -6.39
CA GLU A 143 -4.57 16.78 -6.90
C GLU A 143 -5.92 16.30 -7.46
N PRO A 144 -7.04 16.97 -7.13
CA PRO A 144 -8.33 16.64 -7.71
C PRO A 144 -8.27 16.86 -9.22
N SER A 145 -8.67 15.83 -9.97
CA SER A 145 -8.80 15.78 -11.42
C SER A 145 -9.24 17.12 -12.04
N LYS A 146 -8.29 17.91 -12.53
CA LYS A 146 -8.57 18.98 -13.49
C LYS A 146 -8.46 18.41 -14.89
N ARG A 147 -9.64 18.17 -15.46
CA ARG A 147 -9.88 17.91 -16.88
C ARG A 147 -9.39 19.12 -17.70
N ALA A 148 -8.32 18.96 -18.46
CA ALA A 148 -8.00 19.77 -19.63
C ALA A 148 -7.93 18.77 -20.80
N GLY A 149 -8.75 18.89 -21.85
CA GLY A 149 -8.63 19.98 -22.82
C GLY A 149 -7.53 19.59 -23.81
N GLY A 150 -7.92 19.04 -24.96
CA GLY A 150 -7.06 18.20 -25.79
C GLY A 150 -5.85 18.84 -26.48
N ALA A 151 -4.94 17.97 -26.91
CA ALA A 151 -4.01 18.13 -28.04
C ALA A 151 -3.44 16.71 -28.31
N SER A 152 -3.88 15.99 -29.33
CA SER A 152 -3.30 16.00 -30.69
C SER A 152 -1.79 15.73 -30.74
N SER A 153 -1.43 14.48 -31.08
CA SER A 153 -0.24 13.99 -31.82
C SER A 153 -0.06 12.51 -31.42
N ARG A 154 -0.43 11.49 -32.19
CA ARG A 154 0.10 11.04 -33.51
C ARG A 154 1.61 11.25 -33.67
N ILE A 155 2.33 10.13 -33.73
CA ILE A 155 3.37 9.69 -34.70
C ILE A 155 3.99 8.42 -34.07
N ILE A 156 3.64 7.20 -34.50
CA ILE A 156 4.25 6.40 -35.59
C ILE A 156 5.77 6.21 -35.39
N LYS A 157 6.21 5.04 -34.89
CA LYS A 157 6.68 3.89 -35.69
C LYS A 157 6.91 2.69 -34.77
#